data_AF-A0A7Z8VK17-F1
#
_entry.id   AF-A0A7Z8VK17-F1
#
_cell.length_a   1.000
_cell.length_b   1.000
_cell.length_c   1.000
_cell.angle_alpha   90.00
_cell.angle_beta   90.00
_cell.angle_gamma   90.00
#
_symmetry.space_group_name_H-M   'P 1'
#
loop_
_entity.id
_entity.type
_entity.pdbx_description
1 polymer ?
#
loop_
_entity_poly.entity_id
_entity_poly.type
_entity_poly.pdbx_seq_one_letter_code
_entity_poly.pdbx_strand_id
1 'polypeptide(L)'
;MPKIVITAENIPEVLHLIETWNGKLTWPLLCEEIMVMLELDNVTRQALSGYKAIQEAYTARKQYLRENKNAEVQPVNSNIEYWQNQVESLEVELKRANKTIEMYKQRFVLWQH
;
A
#
# COMPACT_ATOMS: atom_id res chain seq x y z
N MET A 1 -6.75 31.06 7.20
CA MET A 1 -6.49 29.79 7.90
C MET A 1 -6.18 28.74 6.85
N PRO A 2 -5.01 28.07 6.87
CA PRO A 2 -4.76 27.00 5.91
C PRO A 2 -5.71 25.84 6.25
N LYS A 3 -6.56 25.47 5.29
CA LYS A 3 -7.49 24.34 5.41
C LYS A 3 -6.63 23.08 5.57
N ILE A 4 -6.66 22.47 6.76
CA ILE A 4 -5.94 21.22 7.01
C ILE A 4 -6.71 20.14 6.25
N VAL A 5 -6.17 19.72 5.11
CA VAL A 5 -6.79 18.70 4.25
C VAL A 5 -6.40 17.29 4.70
N ILE A 6 -5.24 17.14 5.36
CA ILE A 6 -4.72 15.84 5.76
C ILE A 6 -4.17 15.95 7.18
N THR A 7 -4.83 15.27 8.10
CA THR A 7 -4.42 15.09 9.49
C THR A 7 -3.29 14.06 9.57
N ALA A 8 -2.44 14.16 10.60
CA ALA A 8 -1.33 13.22 10.80
C ALA A 8 -1.79 11.74 10.88
N GLU A 9 -3.03 11.51 11.29
CA GLU A 9 -3.67 10.21 11.37
C GLU A 9 -3.98 9.60 9.99
N ASN A 10 -4.26 10.43 8.99
CA ASN A 10 -4.67 10.00 7.64
C ASN A 10 -3.48 9.92 6.66
N ILE A 11 -2.32 10.48 7.02
CA ILE A 11 -1.08 10.34 6.25
C ILE A 11 -0.75 8.86 5.94
N PRO A 12 -0.73 7.92 6.91
CA PRO A 12 -0.42 6.52 6.61
C PRO A 12 -1.44 5.87 5.65
N GLU A 13 -2.72 6.22 5.73
CA GLU A 13 -3.75 5.71 4.81
C GLU A 13 -3.51 6.20 3.38
N VAL A 14 -3.21 7.50 3.23
CA VAL A 14 -2.87 8.10 1.93
C VAL A 14 -1.59 7.50 1.36
N LEU A 15 -0.58 7.24 2.20
CA LEU A 15 0.65 6.56 1.77
C LEU A 15 0.35 5.14 1.28
N HIS A 16 -0.46 4.39 2.03
CA HIS A 16 -0.86 3.03 1.65
C HIS A 16 -1.66 2.99 0.33
N LEU A 17 -2.55 3.97 0.12
CA LEU A 17 -3.26 4.15 -1.13
C LEU A 17 -2.30 4.39 -2.30
N ILE A 18 -1.29 5.25 -2.11
CA ILE A 18 -0.28 5.52 -3.13
C ILE A 18 0.56 4.27 -3.40
N GLU A 19 0.98 3.54 -2.38
CA GLU A 19 1.78 2.33 -2.51
C GLU A 19 1.03 1.19 -3.22
N THR A 20 -0.27 1.08 -2.98
CA THR A 20 -1.11 0.02 -3.58
C THR A 20 -1.67 0.44 -4.95
N TRP A 21 -1.45 1.70 -5.36
CA TRP A 21 -2.01 2.26 -6.59
C TRP A 21 -1.58 1.47 -7.83
N ASN A 22 -2.54 0.94 -8.59
CA ASN A 22 -2.27 0.23 -9.84
C ASN A 22 -2.74 1.04 -11.06
N GLY A 23 -1.99 0.98 -12.16
CA GLY A 23 -2.31 1.72 -13.39
C GLY A 23 -1.83 3.18 -13.39
N LYS A 24 -2.58 4.07 -14.04
CA LYS A 24 -2.12 5.44 -14.36
C LYS A 24 -2.22 6.37 -13.14
N LEU A 25 -1.13 6.52 -12.39
CA LEU A 25 -1.06 7.45 -11.27
C LEU A 25 -1.01 8.92 -11.72
N THR A 26 -2.07 9.68 -11.47
CA THR A 26 -2.15 11.13 -11.73
C THR A 26 -2.65 11.89 -10.51
N TRP A 27 -2.24 13.15 -10.37
CA TRP A 27 -2.68 13.99 -9.25
C TRP A 27 -4.20 14.17 -9.15
N PRO A 28 -4.95 14.40 -10.26
CA PRO A 28 -6.41 14.50 -10.19
C PRO A 28 -7.06 13.22 -9.66
N LEU A 29 -6.67 12.05 -10.18
CA LEU A 29 -7.20 10.76 -9.72
C LEU A 29 -6.88 10.50 -8.25
N LEU A 30 -5.65 10.82 -7.82
CA LEU A 30 -5.27 10.69 -6.43
C LEU A 30 -6.12 11.61 -5.53
N CYS A 31 -6.44 12.84 -5.98
CA CYS A 31 -7.29 13.73 -5.21
C CYS A 31 -8.71 13.16 -5.09
N GLU A 32 -9.28 12.64 -6.18
CA GLU A 32 -10.61 12.02 -6.19
C GLU A 32 -10.70 10.82 -5.24
N GLU A 33 -9.74 9.89 -5.30
CA GLU A 33 -9.72 8.73 -4.41
C GLU A 33 -9.53 9.11 -2.93
N ILE A 34 -8.70 10.12 -2.64
CA ILE A 34 -8.54 10.60 -1.27
C ILE A 34 -9.81 11.31 -0.78
N MET A 35 -10.52 12.02 -1.65
CA MET A 35 -11.82 12.64 -1.31
C MET A 35 -12.86 11.57 -0.95
N VAL A 36 -12.89 10.46 -1.70
CA VAL A 36 -13.78 9.33 -1.40
C VAL A 36 -13.36 8.63 -0.10
N MET A 37 -12.06 8.36 0.08
CA MET A 37 -11.53 7.65 1.24
C MET A 37 -11.75 8.40 2.56
N LEU A 38 -11.56 9.72 2.54
CA LEU A 38 -11.59 10.56 3.75
C LEU A 38 -12.89 11.36 3.90
N GLU A 39 -13.87 11.15 3.01
CA GLU A 39 -15.12 11.92 2.94
C GLU A 39 -14.88 13.45 2.94
N LEU A 40 -13.83 13.88 2.24
CA LEU A 40 -13.42 15.29 2.19
C LEU A 40 -14.01 16.00 0.98
N ASP A 41 -14.64 17.16 1.23
CA ASP A 41 -15.25 17.98 0.18
C ASP A 41 -14.25 18.61 -0.80
N ASN A 42 -12.96 18.73 -0.45
CA ASN A 42 -11.95 19.35 -1.32
C ASN A 42 -10.53 18.92 -0.98
N VAL A 43 -9.92 18.10 -1.84
CA VAL A 43 -8.49 17.80 -1.84
C VAL A 43 -7.87 18.41 -3.09
N THR A 44 -6.84 19.24 -2.92
CA THR A 44 -6.12 19.83 -4.04
C THR A 44 -4.69 19.30 -4.11
N ARG A 45 -4.15 19.22 -5.33
CA ARG A 45 -2.74 18.87 -5.56
C ARG A 45 -1.79 19.72 -4.73
N GLN A 46 -2.04 21.02 -4.61
CA GLN A 46 -1.17 21.94 -3.86
C GLN A 46 -1.08 21.52 -2.38
N ALA A 47 -2.21 21.14 -1.79
CA ALA A 47 -2.26 20.64 -0.41
C ALA A 47 -1.46 19.34 -0.27
N LEU A 48 -1.67 18.36 -1.15
CA LEU A 48 -0.95 17.08 -1.13
C LEU A 48 0.57 17.25 -1.35
N SER A 49 0.96 18.10 -2.29
CA SER A 49 2.38 18.36 -2.60
C SER A 49 3.12 19.13 -1.50
N GLY A 50 2.40 19.76 -0.57
CA GLY A 50 3.00 20.39 0.60
C GLY A 50 3.56 19.37 1.59
N TYR A 51 3.06 18.13 1.58
CA TYR A 51 3.53 17.06 2.44
C TYR A 51 4.65 16.28 1.74
N LYS A 52 5.88 16.45 2.24
CA LYS A 52 7.07 15.81 1.68
C LYS A 52 6.94 14.29 1.58
N ALA A 53 6.36 13.64 2.60
CA ALA A 53 6.13 12.19 2.59
C ALA A 53 5.22 11.73 1.44
N ILE A 54 4.12 12.45 1.20
CA ILE A 54 3.17 12.14 0.12
C ILE A 54 3.82 12.39 -1.25
N GLN A 55 4.59 13.48 -1.39
CA GLN A 55 5.32 13.77 -2.60
C GLN A 55 6.36 12.68 -2.92
N GLU A 56 7.14 12.25 -1.92
CA GLU A 56 8.13 11.20 -2.05
C GLU A 56 7.48 9.87 -2.45
N ALA A 57 6.43 9.45 -1.73
CA ALA A 57 5.68 8.24 -2.06
C ALA A 57 5.08 8.28 -3.48
N TYR A 58 4.50 9.43 -3.87
CA TYR A 58 3.97 9.61 -5.22
C TYR A 58 5.07 9.48 -6.28
N THR A 59 6.23 10.09 -6.06
CA THR A 59 7.37 10.00 -7.00
C THR A 59 7.93 8.58 -7.08
N ALA A 60 8.10 7.91 -5.93
CA ALA A 60 8.58 6.54 -5.84
C ALA A 60 7.62 5.58 -6.56
N ARG A 61 6.31 5.67 -6.30
CA ARG A 61 5.32 4.84 -6.99
C ARG A 61 5.26 5.14 -8.47
N LYS A 62 5.32 6.41 -8.88
CA LYS A 62 5.32 6.79 -10.30
C LYS A 62 6.54 6.28 -11.05
N GLN A 63 7.70 6.25 -10.39
CA GLN A 63 8.92 5.64 -10.92
C GLN A 63 8.76 4.12 -11.03
N TYR A 64 8.30 3.46 -9.96
CA TYR A 64 7.99 2.03 -9.98
C TYR A 64 7.03 1.65 -11.11
N LEU A 65 5.95 2.41 -11.31
CA LEU A 65 5.00 2.17 -12.39
C LEU A 65 5.62 2.39 -13.78
N ARG A 66 6.58 3.31 -13.94
CA ARG A 66 7.31 3.49 -15.21
C ARG A 66 8.27 2.33 -15.48
N GLU A 67 8.98 1.88 -14.45
CA GLU A 67 9.93 0.76 -14.55
C GLU A 67 9.18 -0.55 -14.82
N ASN A 68 8.06 -0.81 -14.15
CA ASN A 68 7.23 -2.00 -14.40
C ASN A 68 6.43 -1.94 -15.70
N LYS A 69 6.07 -0.74 -16.20
CA LYS A 69 5.48 -0.63 -17.53
C LYS A 69 6.45 -1.07 -18.64
N ASN A 70 7.76 -0.97 -18.41
CA ASN A 70 8.76 -1.57 -19.32
C ASN A 70 8.90 -3.10 -19.11
N ALA A 71 8.49 -3.64 -17.97
CA ALA A 71 8.40 -5.08 -17.74
C ALA A 71 7.15 -5.70 -18.42
N GLU A 72 6.07 -4.93 -18.61
CA GLU A 72 4.83 -5.37 -19.27
C GLU A 72 4.97 -5.63 -20.78
N VAL A 73 6.10 -5.29 -21.42
CA VAL A 73 6.37 -5.64 -22.83
C VAL A 73 6.95 -7.05 -22.97
N GLN A 74 7.25 -7.76 -21.89
CA GLN A 74 7.47 -9.20 -21.97
C GLN A 74 6.11 -9.91 -22.04
N PRO A 75 5.89 -10.81 -23.02
CA PRO A 75 4.62 -11.51 -23.12
C PRO A 75 4.37 -12.27 -21.81
N VAL A 76 3.31 -11.86 -21.11
CA VAL A 76 2.75 -12.53 -19.93
C VAL A 76 2.17 -13.85 -20.42
N ASN A 77 3.05 -14.81 -20.67
CA ASN A 77 2.76 -16.22 -20.81
C ASN A 77 4.00 -16.95 -20.32
N SER A 78 3.80 -17.95 -19.46
CA SER A 78 4.76 -18.95 -18.97
C SER A 78 5.47 -18.68 -17.64
N ASN A 79 4.73 -18.66 -16.53
CA ASN A 79 4.76 -19.81 -15.61
C ASN A 79 3.67 -19.69 -14.51
N ILE A 80 2.42 -20.06 -14.81
CA ILE A 80 1.34 -20.12 -13.81
C ILE A 80 1.74 -21.01 -12.63
N GLU A 81 2.45 -22.10 -12.93
CA GLU A 81 2.97 -23.06 -11.94
C GLU A 81 4.01 -22.41 -11.01
N TYR A 82 4.87 -21.51 -11.51
CA TYR A 82 5.78 -20.74 -10.66
C TYR A 82 5.03 -19.86 -9.66
N TRP A 83 4.02 -19.13 -10.12
CA TRP A 83 3.22 -18.27 -9.25
C TRP A 83 2.40 -19.07 -8.25
N GLN A 84 1.85 -20.23 -8.65
CA GLN A 84 1.18 -21.15 -7.74
C GLN A 84 2.13 -21.68 -6.66
N ASN A 85 3.34 -22.11 -7.06
CA ASN A 85 4.37 -22.56 -6.13
C ASN A 85 4.81 -21.44 -5.16
N GLN A 86 4.89 -20.19 -5.63
CA GLN A 86 5.19 -19.04 -4.78
C GLN A 86 4.07 -18.79 -3.76
N VAL A 87 2.81 -18.80 -4.19
CA VAL A 87 1.65 -18.64 -3.29
C VAL A 87 1.63 -19.76 -2.24
N GLU A 88 1.79 -21.02 -2.65
CA GLU A 88 1.80 -22.15 -1.73
C GLU A 88 2.94 -22.04 -0.71
N SER A 89 4.14 -21.65 -1.13
CA SER A 89 5.28 -21.45 -0.23
C SER A 89 5.00 -20.37 0.84
N LEU A 90 4.41 -19.25 0.43
CA LEU A 90 4.05 -18.15 1.33
C LEU A 90 2.94 -18.56 2.30
N GLU A 91 1.93 -19.30 1.85
CA GLU A 91 0.87 -19.82 2.72
C GLU A 91 1.41 -20.76 3.79
N VAL A 92 2.38 -21.62 3.43
CA VAL A 92 3.05 -22.52 4.38
C VAL A 92 3.83 -21.73 5.43
N GLU A 93 4.57 -20.70 5.02
CA GLU A 93 5.31 -19.83 5.94
C GLU A 93 4.38 -19.08 6.89
N LEU A 94 3.29 -18.51 6.36
CA LEU A 94 2.28 -17.80 7.14
C LEU A 94 1.65 -18.73 8.19
N LYS A 95 1.32 -19.97 7.80
CA LYS A 95 0.78 -20.97 8.73
C LYS A 95 1.77 -21.32 9.85
N ARG A 96 3.06 -21.46 9.55
CA ARG A 96 4.11 -21.71 10.55
C ARG A 96 4.25 -20.52 11.51
N ALA A 97 4.26 -19.30 10.98
CA ALA A 97 4.34 -18.08 11.78
C ALA A 97 3.12 -17.95 12.72
N ASN A 98 1.91 -18.13 12.19
CA ASN A 98 0.69 -18.08 12.99
C ASN A 98 0.67 -19.12 14.11
N LYS A 99 1.09 -20.36 13.83
CA LYS A 99 1.20 -21.41 14.86
C LYS A 99 2.18 -21.02 15.96
N THR A 100 3.29 -20.40 15.59
CA THR A 100 4.32 -19.94 16.53
C THR A 100 3.77 -18.82 17.42
N ILE A 101 3.07 -17.86 16.83
CA ILE A 101 2.38 -16.78 17.55
C ILE A 101 1.35 -17.37 18.52
N GLU A 102 0.56 -18.36 18.10
CA GLU A 102 -0.45 -19.00 18.95
C GLU A 102 0.19 -19.69 20.16
N MET A 103 1.29 -20.42 19.96
CA MET A 103 2.04 -21.03 21.06
C MET A 103 2.61 -19.99 22.03
N TYR A 104 3.14 -18.87 21.52
CA TYR A 104 3.61 -17.78 22.37
C TYR A 104 2.47 -17.12 23.14
N LYS A 105 1.30 -16.92 22.52
CA LYS A 105 0.10 -16.40 23.20
C LYS A 105 -0.34 -17.33 24.33
N GLN A 106 -0.37 -18.64 24.10
CA GLN A 106 -0.72 -19.63 25.14
C GLN A 106 0.27 -19.59 26.30
N ARG A 107 1.59 -19.53 26.02
CA ARG A 107 2.62 -19.39 27.07
C ARG A 107 2.47 -18.09 27.85
N PHE A 108 2.17 -16.99 27.16
CA PHE A 108 1.96 -15.70 27.80
C PHE A 108 0.77 -15.73 28.78
N VAL A 109 -0.36 -16.33 28.37
CA VAL A 109 -1.53 -16.51 29.26
C VAL A 109 -1.17 -17.33 30.51
N LEU A 110 -0.42 -18.41 30.34
CA LEU A 110 0.05 -19.23 31.48
C LEU A 110 1.01 -18.48 32.41
N TRP A 111 1.77 -17.51 31.92
CA TRP A 111 2.70 -16.71 32.72
C TRP A 111 2.04 -15.51 33.40
N GLN A 112 0.79 -15.19 33.07
CA GLN A 112 0.02 -14.13 33.72
C GLN A 112 -0.88 -14.61 34.87
N HIS A 113 -0.92 -15.91 35.14
CA HIS A 113 -1.58 -16.53 36.29
C HIS A 113 -0.56 -16.95 37.35
#